data_AF-A0AAN6GZR5-F1
#
_entry.id   AF-A0AAN6GZR5-F1
#
_cell.length_a   1.000
_cell.length_b   1.000
_cell.length_c   1.000
_cell.angle_alpha   90.00
_cell.angle_beta   90.00
_cell.angle_gamma   90.00
#
_symmetry.space_group_name_H-M   'P 1'
#
loop_
_entity.id
_entity.type
_entity.pdbx_description
1 polymer ?
#
loop_
_entity_poly.entity_id
_entity_poly.type
_entity_poly.pdbx_seq_one_letter_code
_entity_poly.pdbx_strand_id
1 'polypeptide(L)'
;MTSMSTDPSITSPALLSVLQAAARAQTQSLAILDLLTAYHAREDPPHDSSILEEQLALSKQQKLLLAHLAQLRGLNRKAVLGVRTTKAETAERRQEIDGLHLGLGNLYYEQRHLRGEIEACEGYEHRFHELSMVPVEEFLGRRPEMRGAGEHEVTIARIEDERVARQGLEDVRFRLVKRKEALVKGTAAKREELGRLDVEVEKWLGGQEGVRKMFEAREKMMAAA
;
A
#
# COMPACT_ATOMS: atom_id res chain seq x y z
N MET A 1 9.80 -57.73 -46.99
CA MET A 1 10.66 -56.54 -46.78
C MET A 1 9.76 -55.32 -46.60
N THR A 2 9.37 -55.04 -45.35
CA THR A 2 8.60 -53.85 -44.99
C THR A 2 9.52 -52.94 -44.19
N SER A 3 10.07 -51.92 -44.85
CA SER A 3 10.79 -50.84 -44.19
C SER A 3 9.79 -50.06 -43.35
N MET A 4 9.77 -50.26 -42.03
CA MET A 4 9.19 -49.26 -41.14
C MET A 4 10.12 -48.04 -41.20
N SER A 5 9.65 -47.05 -41.95
CA SER A 5 10.17 -45.70 -42.08
C SER A 5 10.58 -45.15 -40.72
N THR A 6 11.84 -44.78 -40.58
CA THR A 6 12.28 -43.82 -39.58
C THR A 6 11.52 -42.52 -39.84
N ASP A 7 10.55 -42.19 -39.00
CA ASP A 7 9.89 -40.89 -39.07
C ASP A 7 10.94 -39.78 -38.93
N PRO A 8 11.05 -38.85 -39.88
CA PRO A 8 12.10 -37.82 -39.90
C PRO A 8 11.96 -36.78 -38.77
N SER A 9 10.97 -36.92 -37.89
CA SER A 9 10.63 -35.99 -36.81
C SER A 9 11.27 -36.34 -35.46
N ILE A 10 11.83 -37.55 -35.29
CA ILE A 10 12.36 -38.01 -34.00
C ILE A 10 13.88 -37.80 -33.96
N THR A 11 14.33 -36.67 -33.44
CA THR A 11 15.77 -36.31 -33.34
C THR A 11 16.42 -36.80 -32.05
N SER A 12 15.65 -37.10 -31.00
CA SER A 12 16.20 -37.43 -29.68
C SER A 12 16.94 -38.78 -29.70
N PRO A 13 18.23 -38.82 -29.29
CA PRO A 13 19.04 -40.04 -29.36
C PRO A 13 18.50 -41.16 -28.45
N ALA A 14 17.87 -40.80 -27.32
CA ALA A 14 17.23 -41.76 -26.44
C ALA A 14 15.99 -42.41 -27.09
N LEU A 15 15.14 -41.61 -27.75
CA LEU A 15 13.96 -42.11 -28.46
C LEU A 15 14.35 -42.97 -29.67
N LEU A 16 15.39 -42.57 -30.40
CA LEU A 16 15.95 -43.36 -31.49
C LEU A 16 16.44 -44.74 -31.01
N SER A 17 17.09 -44.81 -29.85
CA SER A 17 17.54 -46.08 -29.28
C SER A 17 16.37 -47.02 -28.92
N VAL A 18 15.26 -46.48 -28.42
CA VAL A 18 14.03 -47.23 -28.11
C VAL A 18 13.39 -47.73 -29.41
N LEU A 19 13.28 -46.85 -30.41
CA LEU A 19 12.70 -47.19 -31.71
C LEU A 19 13.50 -48.29 -32.42
N GLN A 20 14.83 -48.20 -32.39
CA GLN A 20 15.70 -49.25 -32.91
C GLN A 20 15.54 -50.58 -32.17
N ALA A 21 15.47 -50.56 -30.83
CA ALA A 21 15.24 -51.77 -30.05
C ALA A 21 13.86 -52.38 -30.33
N ALA A 22 12.84 -51.55 -30.56
CA ALA A 22 11.48 -51.97 -30.88
C ALA A 22 11.41 -52.61 -32.26
N ALA A 23 12.03 -51.97 -33.26
CA ALA A 23 12.16 -52.50 -34.61
C ALA A 23 12.88 -53.85 -34.62
N ARG A 24 13.99 -53.99 -33.87
CA ARG A 24 14.71 -55.28 -33.74
C ARG A 24 13.84 -56.37 -33.12
N ALA A 25 13.10 -56.07 -32.06
CA ALA A 25 12.17 -57.02 -31.43
C ALA A 25 11.05 -57.43 -32.39
N GLN A 26 10.49 -56.47 -33.13
CA GLN A 26 9.44 -56.71 -34.12
C GLN A 26 9.94 -57.60 -35.27
N THR A 27 11.07 -57.26 -35.88
CA THR A 27 11.68 -58.06 -36.96
C THR A 27 11.95 -59.49 -36.49
N GLN A 28 12.45 -59.67 -35.26
CA GLN A 28 12.68 -60.99 -34.69
C GLN A 28 11.39 -61.78 -34.45
N SER A 29 10.31 -61.11 -33.99
CA SER A 29 9.00 -61.76 -33.83
C SER A 29 8.38 -62.19 -35.16
N LEU A 30 8.53 -61.37 -36.21
CA LEU A 30 8.07 -61.72 -37.55
C LEU A 30 8.87 -62.90 -38.11
N ALA A 31 10.20 -62.92 -37.93
CA ALA A 31 11.03 -64.06 -38.35
C ALA A 31 10.62 -65.38 -37.67
N ILE A 32 10.24 -65.35 -36.39
CA ILE A 32 9.73 -66.54 -35.69
C ILE A 32 8.38 -66.99 -36.27
N LEU A 33 7.48 -66.05 -36.58
CA LEU A 33 6.20 -66.36 -37.22
C LEU A 33 6.38 -66.94 -38.63
N ASP A 34 7.32 -66.41 -39.41
CA ASP A 34 7.66 -66.94 -40.74
C ASP A 34 8.19 -68.39 -40.65
N LEU A 35 9.01 -68.70 -39.64
CA LEU A 35 9.48 -70.07 -39.40
C LEU A 35 8.35 -71.02 -38.98
N LEU A 36 7.43 -70.57 -38.13
CA LEU A 36 6.28 -71.38 -37.69
C LEU A 36 5.29 -71.63 -38.84
N THR A 37 5.05 -70.63 -39.68
CA THR A 37 4.20 -70.77 -40.86
C THR A 37 4.83 -71.72 -41.88
N ALA A 38 6.14 -71.64 -42.12
CA ALA A 38 6.86 -72.58 -42.98
C ALA A 38 6.83 -74.02 -42.44
N TYR A 39 6.94 -74.20 -41.12
CA TYR A 39 6.85 -75.52 -40.48
C TYR A 39 5.45 -76.14 -40.67
N HIS A 40 4.38 -75.36 -40.51
CA HIS A 40 3.01 -75.84 -40.72
C HIS A 40 2.62 -76.03 -42.18
N ALA A 41 3.32 -75.40 -43.13
CA ALA A 41 3.02 -75.50 -44.56
C ALA A 41 3.66 -76.72 -45.25
N ARG A 42 4.39 -77.58 -44.51
CA ARG A 42 5.05 -78.78 -45.07
C ARG A 42 4.05 -79.91 -45.34
N GLU A 43 4.25 -80.57 -46.49
CA GLU A 43 3.46 -81.75 -46.91
C GLU A 43 4.10 -83.08 -46.47
N ASP A 44 5.42 -83.13 -46.29
CA ASP A 44 6.17 -84.34 -45.90
C ASP A 44 6.59 -84.36 -44.41
N PRO A 45 6.60 -85.54 -43.74
CA PRO A 45 7.05 -85.65 -42.35
C PRO A 45 8.57 -85.40 -42.24
N PRO A 46 9.00 -84.55 -41.29
CA PRO A 46 10.41 -84.20 -41.15
C PRO A 46 11.26 -85.38 -40.65
N HIS A 47 12.51 -85.44 -41.11
CA HIS A 47 13.49 -86.45 -40.68
C HIS A 47 14.03 -86.11 -39.28
N ASP A 48 14.34 -87.10 -38.44
CA ASP A 48 14.75 -86.87 -37.03
C ASP A 48 15.91 -85.87 -36.87
N SER A 49 16.87 -85.86 -37.79
CA SER A 49 17.98 -84.89 -37.82
C SER A 49 17.52 -83.46 -38.11
N SER A 50 16.57 -83.28 -39.03
CA SER A 50 16.01 -81.96 -39.39
C SER A 50 15.17 -81.35 -38.27
N ILE A 51 14.47 -82.18 -37.49
CA ILE A 51 13.65 -81.74 -36.34
C ILE A 51 14.55 -81.11 -35.27
N LEU A 52 15.70 -81.72 -34.97
CA LEU A 52 16.62 -81.22 -33.95
C LEU A 52 17.24 -79.87 -34.36
N GLU A 53 17.63 -79.71 -35.62
CA GLU A 53 18.19 -78.46 -36.15
C GLU A 53 17.17 -77.31 -36.12
N GLU A 54 15.92 -77.60 -36.46
CA GLU A 54 14.81 -76.64 -36.43
C GLU A 54 14.46 -76.22 -35.00
N GLN A 55 14.41 -77.16 -34.05
CA GLN A 55 14.24 -76.85 -32.63
C GLN A 55 15.35 -75.96 -32.08
N LEU A 56 16.60 -76.22 -32.50
CA LEU A 56 17.76 -75.45 -32.08
C LEU A 56 17.76 -74.03 -32.69
N ALA A 57 17.35 -73.90 -33.96
CA ALA A 57 17.18 -72.60 -34.61
C ALA A 57 16.08 -71.77 -33.95
N LEU A 58 14.95 -72.39 -33.62
CA LEU A 58 13.82 -71.76 -32.93
C LEU A 58 14.21 -71.31 -31.51
N SER A 59 14.94 -72.15 -30.76
CA SER A 59 15.46 -71.78 -29.43
C SER A 59 16.41 -70.58 -29.49
N LYS A 60 17.30 -70.51 -30.50
CA LYS A 60 18.19 -69.36 -30.72
C LYS A 60 17.40 -68.09 -31.00
N GLN A 61 16.39 -68.16 -31.88
CA GLN A 61 15.53 -67.02 -32.22
C GLN A 61 14.73 -66.53 -31.00
N GLN A 62 14.19 -67.43 -30.19
CA GLN A 62 13.49 -67.10 -28.93
C GLN A 62 14.42 -66.38 -27.94
N LYS A 63 15.66 -66.85 -27.77
CA LYS A 63 16.65 -66.20 -26.89
C LYS A 63 16.96 -64.77 -27.34
N LEU A 64 17.11 -64.54 -28.65
CA LEU A 64 17.33 -63.20 -29.20
C LEU A 64 16.13 -62.27 -28.98
N LEU A 65 14.90 -62.78 -29.19
CA LEU A 65 13.68 -62.03 -28.91
C LEU A 65 13.61 -61.62 -27.43
N LEU A 66 13.86 -62.55 -26.50
CA LEU A 66 13.84 -62.27 -25.07
C LEU A 66 14.90 -61.23 -24.67
N ALA A 67 16.08 -61.26 -25.28
CA ALA A 67 17.12 -60.26 -25.06
C ALA A 67 16.67 -58.86 -25.53
N HIS A 68 16.07 -58.74 -26.73
CA HIS A 68 15.54 -57.47 -27.22
C HIS A 68 14.38 -56.95 -26.37
N LEU A 69 13.48 -57.82 -25.91
CA LEU A 69 12.40 -57.44 -25.01
C LEU A 69 12.92 -56.98 -23.64
N ALA A 70 13.98 -57.60 -23.12
CA ALA A 70 14.63 -57.16 -21.89
C ALA A 70 15.25 -55.76 -22.05
N GLN A 71 15.92 -55.51 -23.18
CA GLN A 71 16.47 -54.18 -23.51
C GLN A 71 15.35 -53.12 -23.57
N LEU A 72 14.24 -53.40 -24.25
CA LEU A 72 13.09 -52.50 -24.33
C LEU A 72 12.48 -52.18 -22.96
N ARG A 73 12.28 -53.21 -22.12
CA ARG A 73 11.79 -53.00 -20.74
C ARG A 73 12.75 -52.13 -19.93
N GLY A 74 14.06 -52.33 -20.09
CA GLY A 74 15.08 -51.51 -19.45
C GLY A 74 15.02 -50.04 -19.89
N LEU A 75 14.91 -49.79 -21.20
CA LEU A 75 14.79 -48.43 -21.75
C LEU A 75 13.50 -47.73 -21.29
N ASN A 76 12.37 -48.44 -21.28
CA ASN A 76 11.12 -47.91 -20.75
C ASN A 76 11.25 -47.52 -19.27
N ARG A 77 11.86 -48.39 -18.46
CA ARG A 77 12.10 -48.10 -17.04
C ARG A 77 12.98 -46.87 -16.85
N LYS A 78 14.02 -46.72 -17.67
CA LYS A 78 14.89 -45.52 -17.67
C LYS A 78 14.12 -44.25 -18.05
N ALA A 79 13.24 -44.32 -19.05
CA ALA A 79 12.39 -43.19 -19.43
C ALA A 79 11.43 -42.78 -18.32
N VAL A 80 10.75 -43.75 -17.68
CA VAL A 80 9.85 -43.48 -16.56
C VAL A 80 10.58 -42.86 -15.38
N LEU A 81 11.80 -43.32 -15.07
CA LEU A 81 12.63 -42.73 -14.03
C LEU A 81 13.04 -41.29 -14.39
N GLY A 82 13.46 -41.04 -15.63
CA GLY A 82 13.79 -39.68 -16.10
C GLY A 82 12.61 -38.70 -16.03
N VAL A 83 11.40 -39.15 -16.34
CA VAL A 83 10.19 -38.33 -16.17
C VAL A 83 9.93 -38.02 -14.69
N ARG A 84 10.15 -38.99 -13.80
CA ARG A 84 9.99 -38.77 -12.35
C ARG A 84 11.03 -37.80 -11.79
N THR A 85 12.29 -37.90 -12.20
CA THR A 85 13.36 -36.99 -11.74
C THR A 85 13.09 -35.57 -12.23
N THR A 86 12.80 -35.40 -13.52
CA THR A 86 12.48 -34.07 -14.07
C THR A 86 11.23 -33.46 -13.44
N LYS A 87 10.20 -34.26 -13.13
CA LYS A 87 9.03 -33.80 -12.37
C LYS A 87 9.38 -33.36 -10.94
N ALA A 88 10.28 -34.06 -10.26
CA ALA A 88 10.72 -33.70 -8.91
C ALA A 88 11.53 -32.39 -8.94
N GLU A 89 12.51 -32.29 -9.85
CA GLU A 89 13.36 -31.10 -10.02
C GLU A 89 12.53 -29.85 -10.37
N THR A 90 11.55 -30.00 -11.27
CA THR A 90 10.66 -28.88 -11.63
C THR A 90 9.71 -28.49 -10.50
N ALA A 91 9.27 -29.44 -9.68
CA ALA A 91 8.45 -29.16 -8.49
C ALA A 91 9.25 -28.42 -7.41
N GLU A 92 10.50 -28.82 -7.16
CA GLU A 92 11.41 -28.15 -6.23
C GLU A 92 11.68 -26.70 -6.65
N ARG A 93 12.08 -26.49 -7.91
CA ARG A 93 12.27 -25.15 -8.48
C ARG A 93 11.01 -24.29 -8.38
N ARG A 94 9.83 -24.88 -8.60
CA ARG A 94 8.55 -24.18 -8.45
C ARG A 94 8.31 -23.76 -7.00
N GLN A 95 8.59 -24.64 -6.04
CA GLN A 95 8.44 -24.32 -4.61
C GLN A 95 9.40 -23.20 -4.17
N GLU A 96 10.64 -23.19 -4.67
CA GLU A 96 11.58 -22.10 -4.44
C GLU A 96 11.03 -20.76 -4.96
N ILE A 97 10.51 -20.76 -6.19
CA ILE A 97 9.89 -19.58 -6.80
C ILE A 97 8.69 -19.10 -5.97
N ASP A 98 7.83 -20.02 -5.51
CA ASP A 98 6.67 -19.68 -4.68
C ASP A 98 7.12 -19.03 -3.35
N GLY A 99 8.20 -19.54 -2.74
CA GLY A 99 8.80 -18.96 -1.54
C GLY A 99 9.36 -17.55 -1.75
N LEU A 100 10.05 -17.32 -2.88
CA LEU A 100 10.55 -16.00 -3.26
C LEU A 100 9.42 -15.01 -3.54
N HIS A 101 8.32 -15.45 -4.17
CA HIS A 101 7.15 -14.61 -4.39
C HIS A 101 6.50 -14.17 -3.08
N LEU A 102 6.42 -15.07 -2.10
CA LEU A 102 5.93 -14.72 -0.76
C LEU A 102 6.83 -13.66 -0.11
N GLY A 103 8.15 -13.85 -0.17
CA GLY A 103 9.12 -12.87 0.34
C GLY A 103 8.99 -11.50 -0.34
N LEU A 104 8.83 -11.47 -1.65
CA LEU A 104 8.59 -10.25 -2.41
C LEU A 104 7.28 -9.56 -2.00
N GLY A 105 6.21 -10.33 -1.78
CA GLY A 105 4.93 -9.81 -1.29
C GLY A 105 5.07 -9.11 0.07
N ASN A 106 5.80 -9.72 1.00
CA ASN A 106 6.08 -9.12 2.31
C ASN A 106 6.84 -7.80 2.19
N LEU A 107 7.87 -7.74 1.33
CA LEU A 107 8.64 -6.51 1.10
C LEU A 107 7.79 -5.39 0.47
N TYR A 108 6.88 -5.72 -0.46
CA TYR A 108 5.95 -4.73 -1.00
C TYR A 108 5.00 -4.19 0.06
N TYR A 109 4.53 -5.04 0.96
CA TYR A 109 3.69 -4.61 2.07
C TYR A 109 4.46 -3.66 3.00
N GLU A 110 5.68 -4.04 3.41
CA GLU A 110 6.55 -3.19 4.24
C GLU A 110 6.85 -1.85 3.57
N GLN A 111 7.18 -1.86 2.28
CA GLN A 111 7.42 -0.64 1.53
C GLN A 111 6.19 0.28 1.53
N ARG A 112 5.00 -0.27 1.29
CA ARG A 112 3.76 0.51 1.28
C ARG A 112 3.44 1.06 2.67
N HIS A 113 3.65 0.26 3.71
CA HIS A 113 3.46 0.68 5.10
C HIS A 113 4.38 1.86 5.45
N LEU A 114 5.69 1.72 5.22
CA LEU A 114 6.67 2.76 5.50
C LEU A 114 6.39 4.04 4.70
N ARG A 115 6.00 3.93 3.42
CA ARG A 115 5.59 5.08 2.62
C ARG A 115 4.38 5.80 3.21
N GLY A 116 3.37 5.04 3.66
CA GLY A 116 2.21 5.62 4.33
C GLY A 116 2.56 6.33 5.64
N GLU A 117 3.50 5.79 6.43
CA GLU A 117 4.00 6.45 7.63
C GLU A 117 4.78 7.73 7.32
N ILE A 118 5.62 7.72 6.28
CA ILE A 118 6.35 8.90 5.82
C ILE A 118 5.35 9.98 5.36
N GLU A 119 4.38 9.63 4.52
CA GLU A 119 3.34 10.56 4.05
C GLU A 119 2.54 11.13 5.22
N ALA A 120 2.23 10.34 6.24
CA ALA A 120 1.56 10.80 7.45
C ALA A 120 2.42 11.78 8.27
N CYS A 121 3.72 11.52 8.37
CA CYS A 121 4.66 12.41 9.03
C CYS A 121 4.89 13.72 8.24
N GLU A 122 5.00 13.64 6.92
CA GLU A 122 5.17 14.80 6.04
C GLU A 122 3.90 15.65 5.96
N GLY A 123 2.72 15.02 6.00
CA GLY A 123 1.42 15.69 6.05
C GLY A 123 1.06 16.27 7.43
N TYR A 124 1.96 16.20 8.41
CA TYR A 124 1.72 16.80 9.71
C TYR A 124 1.73 18.32 9.62
N GLU A 125 0.55 18.93 9.68
CA GLU A 125 0.41 20.38 9.69
C GLU A 125 0.87 20.96 11.03
N HIS A 126 2.05 21.59 11.02
CA HIS A 126 2.54 22.27 12.21
C HIS A 126 1.77 23.58 12.45
N ARG A 127 1.14 23.70 13.63
CA ARG A 127 0.36 24.88 14.06
C ARG A 127 1.07 26.23 13.92
N PHE A 128 2.40 26.27 13.94
CA PHE A 128 3.13 27.53 13.80
C PHE A 128 3.06 28.11 12.38
N HIS A 129 2.74 27.30 11.36
CA HIS A 129 2.53 27.79 9.99
C HIS A 129 1.24 28.62 9.87
N GLU A 130 0.24 28.37 10.71
CA GLU A 130 -0.99 29.17 10.77
C GLU A 130 -0.79 30.51 11.51
N LEU A 131 0.32 30.65 12.26
CA LEU A 131 0.58 31.83 13.07
C LEU A 131 1.02 32.99 12.19
N SER A 132 0.24 34.09 12.19
CA SER A 132 0.63 35.35 11.56
C SER A 132 1.78 36.03 12.32
N MET A 133 3.02 35.62 12.01
CA MET A 133 4.25 36.15 12.61
C MET A 133 4.84 37.27 11.76
N VAL A 134 5.64 38.12 12.40
CA VAL A 134 6.49 39.12 11.72
C VAL A 134 7.41 38.42 10.71
N PRO A 135 7.57 38.95 9.47
CA PRO A 135 8.49 38.41 8.47
C PRO A 135 9.92 38.28 8.99
N VAL A 136 10.68 37.31 8.46
CA VAL A 136 12.06 37.02 8.91
C VAL A 136 12.95 38.26 8.84
N GLU A 137 12.88 39.01 7.74
CA GLU A 137 13.70 40.22 7.52
C GLU A 137 13.45 41.30 8.58
N GLU A 138 12.19 41.54 8.93
CA GLU A 138 11.82 42.51 9.95
C GLU A 138 12.26 42.05 11.35
N PHE A 139 12.13 40.76 11.64
CA PHE A 139 12.60 40.18 12.89
C PHE A 139 14.13 40.31 13.04
N LEU A 140 14.90 39.94 12.00
CA LEU A 140 16.36 40.06 11.99
C LEU A 140 16.84 41.52 11.99
N GLY A 141 16.02 42.46 11.51
CA GLY A 141 16.27 43.89 11.66
C GLY A 141 16.15 44.37 13.11
N ARG A 142 15.21 43.82 13.88
CA ARG A 142 15.03 44.11 15.32
C ARG A 142 16.01 43.34 16.21
N ARG A 143 16.40 42.13 15.79
CA ARG A 143 17.28 41.20 16.52
C ARG A 143 18.47 40.79 15.63
N PRO A 144 19.44 41.69 15.41
CA PRO A 144 20.60 41.38 14.55
C PRO A 144 21.48 40.25 15.10
N GLU A 145 21.41 39.99 16.41
CA GLU A 145 22.08 38.89 17.12
C GLU A 145 21.70 37.49 16.59
N MET A 146 20.51 37.34 16.00
CA MET A 146 20.02 36.05 15.47
C MET A 146 20.40 35.80 14.00
N ARG A 147 21.11 36.73 13.33
CA ARG A 147 21.41 36.62 11.89
C ARG A 147 22.39 35.49 11.54
N GLY A 148 23.17 35.00 12.51
CA GLY A 148 24.08 33.86 12.35
C GLY A 148 23.54 32.53 12.85
N ALA A 149 22.31 32.49 13.39
CA ALA A 149 21.69 31.30 13.95
C ALA A 149 21.05 30.44 12.86
N GLY A 150 20.78 29.15 13.16
CA GLY A 150 20.11 28.25 12.23
C GLY A 150 18.64 28.63 11.99
N GLU A 151 18.07 28.26 10.85
CA GLU A 151 16.68 28.61 10.49
C GLU A 151 15.66 28.17 11.55
N HIS A 152 15.85 26.98 12.12
CA HIS A 152 15.01 26.46 13.20
C HIS A 152 15.09 27.33 14.46
N GLU A 153 16.29 27.73 14.85
CA GLU A 153 16.53 28.58 16.03
C GLU A 153 15.94 29.98 15.84
N VAL A 154 16.09 30.55 14.64
CA VAL A 154 15.45 31.82 14.25
C VAL A 154 13.93 31.70 14.32
N THR A 155 13.35 30.59 13.87
CA THR A 155 11.90 30.36 13.91
C THR A 155 11.37 30.24 15.34
N ILE A 156 12.06 29.53 16.23
CA ILE A 156 11.70 29.46 17.66
C ILE A 156 11.74 30.84 18.30
N ALA A 157 12.83 31.59 18.07
CA ALA A 157 12.97 32.94 18.62
C ALA A 157 11.88 33.90 18.11
N ARG A 158 11.47 33.76 16.84
CA ARG A 158 10.34 34.51 16.26
C ARG A 158 9.02 34.19 16.94
N ILE A 159 8.75 32.91 17.20
CA ILE A 159 7.52 32.49 17.91
C ILE A 159 7.48 33.08 19.33
N GLU A 160 8.62 33.08 20.03
CA GLU A 160 8.70 33.63 21.38
C GLU A 160 8.49 35.15 21.40
N ASP A 161 9.09 35.88 20.45
CA ASP A 161 8.91 37.32 20.32
C ASP A 161 7.44 37.68 20.05
N GLU A 162 6.77 36.94 19.16
CA GLU A 162 5.34 37.10 18.88
C GLU A 162 4.48 36.78 20.12
N ARG A 163 4.84 35.74 20.89
CA ARG A 163 4.16 35.40 22.15
C ARG A 163 4.21 36.55 23.15
N VAL A 164 5.41 37.10 23.38
CA VAL A 164 5.62 38.23 24.29
C VAL A 164 4.85 39.48 23.81
N ALA A 165 4.90 39.77 22.51
CA ALA A 165 4.18 40.89 21.92
C ALA A 165 2.67 40.77 22.13
N ARG A 166 2.09 39.60 21.85
CA ARG A 166 0.64 39.36 22.04
C ARG A 166 0.22 39.42 23.50
N GLN A 167 1.02 38.87 24.39
CA GLN A 167 0.74 38.96 25.83
C GLN A 167 0.72 40.41 26.31
N GLY A 168 1.67 41.23 25.86
CA GLY A 168 1.67 42.67 26.13
C GLY A 168 0.43 43.39 25.58
N LEU A 169 -0.01 43.04 24.37
CA LEU A 169 -1.24 43.59 23.78
C LEU A 169 -2.50 43.19 24.57
N GLU A 170 -2.58 41.95 25.05
CA GLU A 170 -3.68 41.48 25.91
C GLU A 170 -3.71 42.22 27.25
N ASP A 171 -2.55 42.45 27.87
CA ASP A 171 -2.45 43.22 29.12
C ASP A 171 -2.90 44.67 28.92
N VAL A 172 -2.52 45.29 27.80
CA VAL A 172 -3.00 46.64 27.42
C VAL A 172 -4.50 46.62 27.18
N ARG A 173 -5.01 45.64 26.43
CA ARG A 173 -6.45 45.48 26.16
C ARG A 173 -7.22 45.36 27.46
N PHE A 174 -6.77 44.53 28.40
CA PHE A 174 -7.42 44.33 29.69
C PHE A 174 -7.46 45.62 30.52
N ARG A 175 -6.34 46.35 30.57
CA ARG A 175 -6.28 47.67 31.23
C ARG A 175 -7.24 48.68 30.60
N LEU A 176 -7.31 48.74 29.27
CA LEU A 176 -8.22 49.63 28.55
C LEU A 176 -9.69 49.25 28.75
N VAL A 177 -10.03 47.97 28.76
CA VAL A 177 -11.39 47.48 29.04
C VAL A 177 -11.81 47.89 30.46
N LYS A 178 -10.97 47.66 31.47
CA LYS A 178 -11.24 48.10 32.85
C LYS A 178 -11.46 49.61 32.94
N ARG A 179 -10.61 50.40 32.27
CA ARG A 179 -10.76 51.87 32.24
C ARG A 179 -12.07 52.29 31.56
N LYS A 180 -12.43 51.64 30.44
CA LYS A 180 -13.69 51.87 29.74
C LYS A 180 -14.88 51.58 30.66
N GLU A 181 -14.90 50.43 31.34
CA GLU A 181 -15.96 50.08 32.27
C GLU A 181 -16.09 51.08 33.42
N ALA A 182 -14.98 51.53 33.99
CA ALA A 182 -14.98 52.56 35.03
C ALA A 182 -15.57 53.89 34.53
N LEU A 183 -15.21 54.32 33.31
CA LEU A 183 -15.77 55.53 32.70
C LEU A 183 -17.25 55.39 32.35
N VAL A 184 -17.69 54.22 31.86
CA VAL A 184 -19.11 53.94 31.59
C VAL A 184 -19.92 54.00 32.88
N LYS A 185 -19.43 53.39 33.97
CA LYS A 185 -20.09 53.50 35.29
C LYS A 185 -20.12 54.95 35.78
N GLY A 186 -19.01 55.68 35.65
CA GLY A 186 -18.95 57.09 36.06
C GLY A 186 -19.88 58.01 35.26
N THR A 187 -20.01 57.79 33.95
CA THR A 187 -20.93 58.55 33.09
C THR A 187 -22.39 58.20 33.35
N ALA A 188 -22.70 56.92 33.59
CA ALA A 188 -24.04 56.49 34.01
C ALA A 188 -24.45 57.13 35.35
N ALA A 189 -23.55 57.14 36.35
CA ALA A 189 -23.80 57.77 37.65
C ALA A 189 -24.04 59.28 37.52
N LYS A 190 -23.22 59.99 36.73
CA LYS A 190 -23.43 61.42 36.45
C LYS A 190 -24.74 61.69 35.71
N ARG A 191 -25.13 60.82 34.78
CA ARG A 191 -26.41 60.93 34.07
C ARG A 191 -27.60 60.77 35.03
N GLU A 192 -27.50 59.83 35.96
CA GLU A 192 -28.52 59.64 37.01
C GLU A 192 -28.59 60.85 37.95
N GLU A 193 -27.44 61.40 38.34
CA GLU A 193 -27.36 62.62 39.15
C GLU A 193 -27.95 63.83 38.45
N LEU A 194 -27.63 64.05 37.16
CA LEU A 194 -28.25 65.08 36.34
C LEU A 194 -29.77 64.88 36.24
N GLY A 195 -30.24 63.64 36.05
CA GLY A 195 -31.67 63.34 36.05
C GLY A 195 -32.35 63.67 37.39
N ARG A 196 -31.66 63.50 38.53
CA ARG A 196 -32.16 63.96 39.84
C ARG A 196 -32.22 65.48 39.94
N LEU A 197 -31.16 66.17 39.52
CA LEU A 197 -31.08 67.63 39.49
C LEU A 197 -32.17 68.24 38.61
N ASP A 198 -32.44 67.68 37.43
CA ASP A 198 -33.50 68.13 36.53
C ASP A 198 -34.86 68.10 37.25
N VAL A 199 -35.18 67.02 37.96
CA VAL A 199 -36.42 66.90 38.75
C VAL A 199 -36.49 67.93 39.88
N GLU A 200 -35.37 68.22 40.55
CA GLU A 200 -35.33 69.25 41.59
C GLU A 200 -35.50 70.67 41.03
N VAL A 201 -34.91 70.96 39.88
CA VAL A 201 -35.06 72.24 39.18
C VAL A 201 -36.50 72.42 38.70
N GLU A 202 -37.14 71.39 38.14
CA GLU A 202 -38.56 71.45 37.78
C GLU A 202 -39.45 71.76 39.00
N LYS A 203 -39.18 71.13 40.15
CA LYS A 203 -39.88 71.44 41.41
C LYS A 203 -39.65 72.88 41.85
N TRP A 204 -38.43 73.39 41.78
CA TRP A 204 -38.10 74.76 42.15
C TRP A 204 -38.78 75.78 41.22
N LEU A 205 -38.74 75.56 39.91
CA LEU A 205 -39.43 76.40 38.92
C LEU A 205 -40.94 76.39 39.14
N GLY A 206 -41.55 75.23 39.36
CA GLY A 206 -42.98 75.14 39.68
C GLY A 206 -43.34 75.89 40.97
N GLY A 207 -42.48 75.81 42.00
CA GLY A 207 -42.62 76.59 43.23
C GLY A 207 -42.50 78.11 42.99
N GLN A 208 -41.51 78.54 42.21
CA GLN A 208 -41.33 79.95 41.83
C GLN A 208 -42.54 80.48 41.06
N GLU A 209 -43.08 79.70 40.11
CA GLU A 209 -44.27 80.09 39.35
C GLU A 209 -45.49 80.23 40.27
N GLY A 210 -45.62 79.35 41.27
CA GLY A 210 -46.62 79.50 42.33
C GLY A 210 -46.48 80.81 43.11
N VAL A 211 -45.25 81.16 43.53
CA VAL A 211 -44.96 82.43 44.22
C VAL A 211 -45.25 83.64 43.32
N ARG A 212 -44.86 83.58 42.04
CA ARG A 212 -45.12 84.64 41.06
C ARG A 212 -46.62 84.86 40.87
N LYS A 213 -47.40 83.80 40.73
CA LYS A 213 -48.88 83.86 40.66
C LYS A 213 -49.48 84.52 41.90
N MET A 214 -48.94 84.26 43.09
CA MET A 214 -49.37 84.92 44.33
C MET A 214 -49.09 86.43 44.33
N PHE A 215 -47.92 86.85 43.86
CA PHE A 215 -47.59 88.29 43.72
C PHE A 215 -48.42 88.98 42.64
N GLU A 216 -48.60 88.37 41.46
CA GLU A 216 -49.44 88.92 40.38
C GLU A 216 -50.93 89.00 40.81
N ALA A 217 -51.43 88.01 41.55
CA ALA A 217 -52.79 88.05 42.11
C ALA A 217 -52.95 89.17 43.15
N ARG A 218 -51.91 89.41 43.97
CA ARG A 218 -51.89 90.51 44.95
C ARG A 218 -51.78 91.87 44.26
N GLU A 219 -50.95 92.02 43.22
CA GLU A 219 -50.88 93.24 42.40
C GLU A 219 -52.22 93.53 41.73
N LYS A 220 -52.89 92.52 41.16
CA LYS A 220 -54.24 92.68 40.59
C LYS A 220 -55.28 93.08 41.65
N MET A 221 -55.21 92.53 42.86
CA MET A 221 -56.08 92.96 43.96
C MET A 221 -55.80 94.40 44.39
N MET A 222 -54.54 94.83 44.42
CA MET A 222 -54.13 96.18 44.79
C MET A 222 -54.41 97.21 43.68
N ALA A 223 -54.46 96.81 42.41
CA ALA A 223 -54.82 97.68 41.28
C ALA A 223 -56.34 97.79 41.06
N ALA A 224 -57.14 96.94 41.70
CA ALA A 224 -58.61 96.95 41.65
C ALA A 224 -59.26 97.65 42.86
N ALA A 225 -58.46 98.20 43.77
CA ALA A 225 -58.86 99.00 44.93
C ALA A 225 -58.43 100.46 44.73
#